data_AF-A0A519F4V5-F1
#
_entry.id   AF-A0A519F4V5-F1
#
_cell.length_a   1.000
_cell.length_b   1.000
_cell.length_c   1.000
_cell.angle_alpha   90.00
_cell.angle_beta   90.00
_cell.angle_gamma   90.00
#
_symmetry.space_group_name_H-M   'P 1'
#
loop_
_entity.id
_entity.type
_entity.pdbx_description
1 polymer ?
#
loop_
_entity_poly.entity_id
_entity_poly.type
_entity_poly.pdbx_seq_one_letter_code
_entity_poly.pdbx_strand_id
1 'polypeptide(L)'
;MANDYWRADLSHLRIARETSALRVLPKDKSVPTAAILNTNGKDRWLTITQIGTTEDERDHPWTDQEVIDTARAHTGIPDLDVQIINRSTWRVSRQVAREFRRGRLLLVGDAAHRFPPTGGFGLNSGVQDAHNLAWKLAAVLNGSASDSLLDTYHTERRPVAESNAAFSFNNRKRFDHVDAAIESGNEERIAFWIDDTDNHLYSIGQSLGFSYEGAAIVPDGTVGKALNPRFYEPTDRPGSRFPHMWLDSARQKSTLDWFDRDFVLVAGPLGEAWEAAASAAAESLGIPVHFKRLPRANPAEGIHMGMKGAALVRPDGHVCYRAAWQPDDPCAEITAAVRQVLGHV
;
A
#
# COMPACT_ATOMS: atom_id res chain seq x y z
N MET A 1 11.18 -12.81 16.73
CA MET A 1 11.95 -12.85 15.46
C MET A 1 13.27 -12.14 15.68
N ALA A 2 14.38 -12.72 15.25
CA ALA A 2 15.67 -12.05 15.16
C ALA A 2 15.85 -11.48 13.74
N ASN A 3 16.41 -10.28 13.66
CA ASN A 3 16.83 -9.61 12.45
C ASN A 3 18.33 -9.34 12.57
N ASP A 4 19.10 -10.07 11.78
CA ASP A 4 20.56 -9.96 11.75
C ASP A 4 20.97 -9.33 10.41
N TYR A 5 21.45 -8.08 10.47
CA TYR A 5 22.06 -7.40 9.34
C TYR A 5 23.55 -7.69 9.32
N TRP A 6 24.03 -8.16 8.19
CA TRP A 6 25.44 -8.52 8.02
C TRP A 6 25.92 -8.21 6.61
N ARG A 7 27.25 -8.17 6.48
CA ARG A 7 27.97 -7.95 5.24
C ARG A 7 28.81 -9.16 4.89
N ALA A 8 28.69 -9.66 3.66
CA ALA A 8 29.67 -10.55 3.05
C ALA A 8 29.49 -10.53 1.54
N ASP A 9 30.58 -10.48 0.77
CA ASP A 9 30.50 -10.43 -0.69
C ASP A 9 30.10 -11.79 -1.28
N LEU A 10 28.86 -11.86 -1.75
CA LEU A 10 28.32 -13.02 -2.46
C LEU A 10 28.08 -12.71 -3.94
N SER A 11 28.60 -11.59 -4.46
CA SER A 11 28.32 -11.12 -5.84
C SER A 11 28.86 -12.05 -6.94
N HIS A 12 29.78 -12.93 -6.58
CA HIS A 12 30.26 -14.01 -7.44
C HIS A 12 29.20 -15.11 -7.65
N LEU A 13 28.23 -15.24 -6.75
CA LEU A 13 27.10 -16.15 -6.90
C LEU A 13 26.03 -15.49 -7.77
N ARG A 14 25.57 -16.21 -8.80
CA ARG A 14 24.50 -15.73 -9.68
C ARG A 14 23.21 -15.43 -8.90
N ILE A 15 22.84 -16.30 -7.96
CA ILE A 15 21.64 -16.16 -7.14
C ILE A 15 21.63 -14.86 -6.33
N ALA A 16 22.79 -14.39 -5.88
CA ALA A 16 22.92 -13.13 -5.15
C ALA A 16 22.62 -11.89 -6.00
N ARG A 17 22.67 -11.99 -7.33
CA ARG A 17 22.40 -10.87 -8.25
C ARG A 17 20.98 -10.88 -8.83
N GLU A 18 20.32 -12.03 -8.80
CA GLU A 18 19.02 -12.25 -9.46
C GLU A 18 17.87 -12.46 -8.47
N THR A 19 18.14 -12.54 -7.16
CA THR A 19 17.13 -12.90 -6.15
C THR A 19 17.03 -11.85 -5.05
N SER A 20 15.80 -11.37 -4.78
CA SER A 20 15.51 -10.39 -3.73
C SER A 20 15.40 -11.00 -2.33
N ALA A 21 14.98 -12.27 -2.22
CA ALA A 21 14.82 -12.97 -0.95
C ALA A 21 14.99 -14.47 -1.13
N LEU A 22 15.63 -15.11 -0.15
CA LEU A 22 15.87 -16.55 -0.10
C LEU A 22 15.17 -17.13 1.12
N ARG A 23 14.45 -18.24 0.95
CA ARG A 23 14.01 -19.08 2.07
C ARG A 23 14.98 -20.25 2.19
N VAL A 24 15.71 -20.33 3.29
CA VAL A 24 16.76 -21.34 3.49
C VAL A 24 16.30 -22.35 4.52
N LEU A 25 16.25 -23.62 4.13
CA LEU A 25 15.92 -24.76 4.98
C LEU A 25 17.14 -25.69 5.08
N PRO A 26 17.96 -25.56 6.13
CA PRO A 26 19.13 -26.42 6.31
C PRO A 26 18.76 -27.90 6.49
N LYS A 27 19.62 -28.79 5.98
CA LYS A 27 19.52 -30.24 6.26
C LYS A 27 19.88 -30.55 7.72
N ASP A 28 20.91 -29.88 8.23
CA ASP A 28 21.26 -29.93 9.65
C ASP A 28 20.24 -29.12 10.44
N LYS A 29 19.42 -29.82 11.22
CA LYS A 29 18.33 -29.22 12.01
C LYS A 29 18.83 -28.39 13.20
N SER A 30 20.12 -28.41 13.51
CA SER A 30 20.72 -27.46 14.47
C SER A 30 20.84 -26.05 13.90
N VAL A 31 20.87 -25.90 12.57
CA VAL A 31 20.89 -24.61 11.88
C VAL A 31 19.45 -24.16 11.64
N PRO A 32 19.06 -22.94 12.06
CA PRO A 32 17.68 -22.51 11.96
C PRO A 32 17.24 -22.25 10.51
N THR A 33 15.99 -22.56 10.20
CA THR A 33 15.32 -22.08 8.99
C THR A 33 15.20 -20.55 9.04
N ALA A 34 15.55 -19.88 7.94
CA ALA A 34 15.56 -18.43 7.89
C ALA A 34 15.07 -17.89 6.53
N ALA A 35 14.65 -16.63 6.53
CA ALA A 35 14.56 -15.84 5.31
C ALA A 35 15.80 -14.92 5.23
N ILE A 36 16.51 -14.92 4.11
CA ILE A 36 17.64 -14.02 3.86
C ILE A 36 17.22 -13.02 2.78
N LEU A 37 17.14 -11.75 3.15
CA LEU A 37 16.77 -10.65 2.25
C LEU A 37 18.03 -10.02 1.67
N ASN A 38 18.03 -9.88 0.35
CA ASN A 38 19.07 -9.20 -0.40
C ASN A 38 18.78 -7.70 -0.44
N THR A 39 19.69 -6.88 0.11
CA THR A 39 19.42 -5.44 0.24
C THR A 39 20.13 -4.58 -0.79
N ASN A 40 21.14 -5.11 -1.49
CA ASN A 40 21.90 -4.35 -2.49
C ASN A 40 22.47 -5.15 -3.67
N GLY A 41 22.12 -6.44 -3.80
CA GLY A 41 22.56 -7.31 -4.89
C GLY A 41 24.04 -7.71 -4.85
N LYS A 42 24.74 -7.44 -3.74
CA LYS A 42 26.19 -7.61 -3.67
C LYS A 42 26.64 -8.22 -2.35
N ASP A 43 26.58 -7.42 -1.29
CA ASP A 43 27.28 -7.70 -0.06
C ASP A 43 26.50 -7.42 1.21
N ARG A 44 25.26 -6.90 1.15
CA ARG A 44 24.45 -6.60 2.33
C ARG A 44 23.20 -7.45 2.42
N TRP A 45 23.03 -8.10 3.56
CA TRP A 45 22.03 -9.12 3.79
C TRP A 45 21.30 -8.88 5.12
N LEU A 46 20.02 -9.24 5.16
CA LEU A 46 19.24 -9.32 6.39
C LEU A 46 18.73 -10.75 6.56
N THR A 47 19.17 -11.44 7.60
CA THR A 47 18.62 -12.74 8.01
C THR A 47 17.50 -12.53 9.00
N ILE A 48 16.33 -13.13 8.73
CA ILE A 48 15.17 -13.12 9.60
C ILE A 48 14.92 -14.55 10.09
N THR A 49 15.07 -14.75 11.40
CA THR A 49 14.97 -16.07 12.02
C THR A 49 13.91 -16.08 13.12
N GLN A 50 13.12 -17.15 13.16
CA GLN A 50 12.21 -17.40 14.26
C GLN A 50 12.98 -18.00 15.44
N ILE A 51 13.14 -17.19 16.48
CA ILE A 51 13.89 -17.53 17.70
C ILE A 51 12.97 -17.94 18.87
N GLY A 52 11.66 -18.06 18.62
CA GLY A 52 10.67 -18.40 19.64
C GLY A 52 9.24 -18.03 19.23
N THR A 53 8.25 -18.51 20.01
CA THR A 53 6.82 -18.27 19.75
C THR A 53 6.25 -17.14 20.60
N THR A 54 6.62 -17.08 21.88
CA THR A 54 6.20 -16.05 22.84
C THR A 54 7.38 -15.17 23.26
N GLU A 55 8.49 -15.81 23.62
CA GLU A 55 9.78 -15.20 23.95
C GLU A 55 10.92 -16.02 23.33
N ASP A 56 12.14 -15.48 23.38
CA ASP A 56 13.32 -16.28 23.06
C ASP A 56 13.58 -17.23 24.23
N GLU A 57 13.50 -18.54 23.96
CA GLU A 57 13.61 -19.59 24.99
C GLU A 57 15.07 -19.92 25.34
N ARG A 58 16.04 -19.20 24.75
CA ARG A 58 17.46 -19.40 25.04
C ARG A 58 17.87 -18.77 26.37
N ASP A 59 18.73 -19.48 27.09
CA ASP A 59 19.31 -19.01 28.36
C ASP A 59 20.31 -17.84 28.17
N HIS A 60 20.71 -17.54 26.93
CA HIS A 60 21.58 -16.43 26.58
C HIS A 60 21.17 -15.80 25.24
N PRO A 61 21.46 -14.50 25.04
CA PRO A 61 21.30 -13.87 23.73
C PRO A 61 22.23 -14.53 22.68
N TRP A 62 21.79 -14.55 21.43
CA TRP A 62 22.64 -14.93 20.30
C TRP A 62 23.96 -14.14 20.34
N THR A 63 25.08 -14.81 20.09
CA THR A 63 26.41 -14.19 19.96
C THR A 63 26.69 -13.82 18.51
N ASP A 64 27.62 -12.90 18.27
CA ASP A 64 28.04 -12.54 16.91
C ASP A 64 28.61 -13.76 16.17
N GLN A 65 29.36 -14.62 16.87
CA GLN A 65 29.95 -15.82 16.28
C GLN A 65 28.89 -16.83 15.82
N GLU A 66 27.83 -17.06 16.60
CA GLU A 66 26.74 -17.95 16.19
C GLU A 66 26.01 -17.45 14.94
N VAL A 67 25.84 -16.13 14.81
CA VAL A 67 25.23 -15.52 13.62
C VAL A 67 26.16 -15.67 12.41
N ILE A 68 27.47 -15.47 12.58
CA ILE A 68 28.48 -15.69 11.54
C ILE A 68 28.46 -17.15 11.08
N ASP A 69 28.45 -18.10 12.00
CA ASP A 69 28.45 -19.53 11.70
C ASP A 69 27.13 -19.96 11.04
N THR A 70 26.00 -19.38 11.46
CA THR A 70 24.70 -19.57 10.80
C THR A 70 24.72 -19.05 9.36
N ALA A 71 25.29 -17.86 9.11
CA ALA A 71 25.41 -17.30 7.76
C ALA A 71 26.32 -18.16 6.87
N ARG A 72 27.43 -18.68 7.40
CA ARG A 72 28.31 -19.65 6.70
C ARG A 72 27.57 -20.94 6.37
N ALA A 73 26.79 -21.46 7.31
CA ALA A 73 25.99 -22.66 7.09
C ALA A 73 24.88 -22.45 6.04
N HIS A 74 24.18 -21.30 6.07
CA HIS A 74 23.15 -20.97 5.09
C HIS A 74 23.71 -20.77 3.68
N THR A 75 24.91 -20.21 3.56
CA THR A 75 25.57 -19.98 2.26
C THR A 75 26.33 -21.19 1.75
N GLY A 76 26.70 -22.13 2.64
CA GLY A 76 27.57 -23.26 2.31
C GLY A 76 29.04 -22.88 2.08
N ILE A 77 29.47 -21.71 2.57
CA ILE A 77 30.84 -21.18 2.43
C ILE A 77 31.48 -21.10 3.83
N PRO A 78 32.30 -22.09 4.23
CA PRO A 78 32.83 -22.17 5.60
C PRO A 78 33.73 -21.00 6.00
N ASP A 79 34.46 -20.41 5.05
CA ASP A 79 35.42 -19.33 5.25
C ASP A 79 34.87 -17.96 4.85
N LEU A 80 33.53 -17.82 4.73
CA LEU A 80 32.90 -16.54 4.40
C LEU A 80 33.29 -15.48 5.43
N ASP A 81 33.80 -14.34 4.93
CA ASP A 81 34.10 -13.14 5.71
C ASP A 81 32.80 -12.39 6.02
N VAL A 82 32.17 -12.73 7.14
CA VAL A 82 30.92 -12.16 7.59
C VAL A 82 31.19 -11.07 8.62
N GLN A 83 30.74 -9.86 8.33
CA GLN A 83 30.81 -8.71 9.24
C GLN A 83 29.40 -8.35 9.73
N ILE A 84 29.16 -8.42 11.04
CA ILE A 84 27.88 -8.02 11.63
C ILE A 84 27.74 -6.49 11.54
N ILE A 85 26.59 -6.03 11.03
CA ILE A 85 26.24 -4.59 10.94
C ILE A 85 25.34 -4.20 12.10
N ASN A 86 24.25 -4.96 12.32
CA ASN A 86 23.28 -4.70 13.36
C ASN A 86 22.52 -5.98 13.70
N ARG A 87 22.08 -6.10 14.94
CA ARG A 87 21.18 -7.17 15.38
C ARG A 87 20.05 -6.57 16.18
N SER A 88 18.84 -7.06 15.92
CA SER A 88 17.66 -6.64 16.66
C SER A 88 16.66 -7.78 16.78
N THR A 89 15.94 -7.79 17.89
CA THR A 89 14.82 -8.70 18.11
C THR A 89 13.52 -7.93 18.03
N TRP A 90 12.51 -8.50 17.38
CA TRP A 90 11.19 -7.90 17.30
C TRP A 90 10.09 -8.95 17.48
N ARG A 91 8.99 -8.49 18.09
CA ARG A 91 7.79 -9.29 18.30
C ARG A 91 6.83 -9.04 17.14
N VAL A 92 6.63 -10.07 16.33
CA VAL A 92 5.60 -10.05 15.27
C VAL A 92 4.24 -10.00 15.94
N SER A 93 3.41 -9.04 15.57
CA SER A 93 2.05 -8.90 16.09
C SER A 93 1.09 -8.63 14.95
N ARG A 94 -0.21 -8.89 15.18
CA ARG A 94 -1.32 -8.51 14.31
C ARG A 94 -2.32 -7.73 15.15
N GLN A 95 -2.30 -6.41 15.04
CA GLN A 95 -3.12 -5.51 15.83
C GLN A 95 -3.54 -4.32 14.99
N VAL A 96 -4.79 -3.91 15.13
CA VAL A 96 -5.31 -2.67 14.55
C VAL A 96 -6.04 -1.93 15.66
N ALA A 97 -5.74 -0.65 15.84
CA ALA A 97 -6.38 0.19 16.82
C ALA A 97 -7.88 0.25 16.56
N ARG A 98 -8.69 0.20 17.63
CA ARG A 98 -10.15 0.26 17.53
C ARG A 98 -10.62 1.59 16.97
N GLU A 99 -9.92 2.67 17.31
CA GLU A 99 -10.19 4.03 16.88
C GLU A 99 -8.87 4.61 16.33
N PHE A 100 -8.92 5.27 15.18
CA PHE A 100 -7.75 5.95 14.59
C PHE A 100 -7.69 7.41 15.00
N ARG A 101 -8.81 7.94 15.50
CA ARG A 101 -8.96 9.30 15.99
C ARG A 101 -9.75 9.31 17.29
N ARG A 102 -9.33 10.13 18.25
CA ARG A 102 -10.13 10.52 19.43
C ARG A 102 -9.94 12.01 19.68
N GLY A 103 -10.92 12.83 19.30
CA GLY A 103 -10.80 14.29 19.35
C GLY A 103 -9.63 14.78 18.50
N ARG A 104 -8.63 15.40 19.13
CA ARG A 104 -7.43 15.91 18.44
C ARG A 104 -6.27 14.91 18.40
N LEU A 105 -6.45 13.70 18.92
CA LEU A 105 -5.45 12.63 18.87
C LEU A 105 -5.69 11.76 17.64
N LEU A 106 -4.65 11.56 16.84
CA LEU A 106 -4.66 10.78 15.59
C LEU A 106 -3.52 9.76 15.63
N LEU A 107 -3.82 8.50 15.32
CA LEU A 107 -2.85 7.41 15.23
C LEU A 107 -2.50 7.14 13.77
N VAL A 108 -1.21 7.01 13.43
CA VAL A 108 -0.72 6.80 12.06
C VAL A 108 0.33 5.70 12.05
N GLY A 109 0.35 4.86 11.00
CA GLY A 109 1.35 3.80 10.84
C GLY A 109 1.36 2.81 12.00
N ASP A 110 2.54 2.44 12.49
CA ASP A 110 2.71 1.42 13.54
C ASP A 110 2.00 1.75 14.87
N ALA A 111 1.66 3.02 15.11
CA ALA A 111 0.83 3.42 16.25
C ALA A 111 -0.65 3.02 16.07
N ALA A 112 -1.12 2.95 14.83
CA ALA A 112 -2.49 2.59 14.47
C ALA A 112 -2.65 1.10 14.13
N HIS A 113 -1.63 0.48 13.52
CA HIS A 113 -1.69 -0.91 13.11
C HIS A 113 -0.32 -1.56 13.05
N ARG A 114 -0.24 -2.84 13.40
CA ARG A 114 0.96 -3.67 13.31
C ARG A 114 0.56 -5.01 12.73
N PHE A 115 1.27 -5.51 11.74
CA PHE A 115 1.00 -6.82 11.17
C PHE A 115 2.30 -7.49 10.70
N PRO A 116 2.28 -8.81 10.41
CA PRO A 116 3.47 -9.52 9.93
C PRO A 116 4.12 -8.86 8.71
N PRO A 117 5.44 -9.03 8.51
CA PRO A 117 6.16 -8.37 7.41
C PRO A 117 5.85 -8.99 6.03
N THR A 118 5.14 -10.12 6.04
CA THR A 118 4.83 -10.96 4.88
C THR A 118 3.84 -10.26 3.95
N GLY A 119 4.38 -9.60 2.93
CA GLY A 119 3.66 -8.77 1.96
C GLY A 119 4.12 -7.30 1.94
N GLY A 120 5.00 -6.89 2.86
CA GLY A 120 5.61 -5.56 2.84
C GLY A 120 4.64 -4.39 3.07
N PHE A 121 3.46 -4.64 3.64
CA PHE A 121 2.40 -3.62 3.73
C PHE A 121 2.60 -2.56 4.82
N GLY A 122 3.48 -2.77 5.80
CA GLY A 122 3.57 -1.93 7.01
C GLY A 122 3.94 -0.49 6.69
N LEU A 123 5.16 -0.29 6.15
CA LEU A 123 5.65 1.02 5.71
C LEU A 123 4.69 1.67 4.69
N ASN A 124 4.27 0.91 3.69
CA ASN A 124 3.37 1.39 2.64
C ASN A 124 2.04 1.90 3.21
N SER A 125 1.44 1.17 4.16
CA SER A 125 0.19 1.60 4.80
C SER A 125 0.39 2.83 5.66
N GLY A 126 1.48 2.91 6.42
CA GLY A 126 1.78 4.10 7.24
C GLY A 126 2.01 5.37 6.41
N VAL A 127 2.69 5.25 5.25
CA VAL A 127 2.83 6.38 4.30
C VAL A 127 1.46 6.79 3.74
N GLN A 128 0.63 5.82 3.35
CA GLN A 128 -0.72 6.10 2.85
C GLN A 128 -1.63 6.73 3.90
N ASP A 129 -1.50 6.34 5.17
CA ASP A 129 -2.23 6.95 6.28
C ASP A 129 -1.86 8.42 6.44
N ALA A 130 -0.56 8.72 6.44
CA ALA A 130 -0.06 10.09 6.52
C ALA A 130 -0.54 10.93 5.32
N HIS A 131 -0.47 10.37 4.11
CA HIS A 131 -0.91 11.02 2.88
C HIS A 131 -2.41 11.34 2.91
N ASN A 132 -3.25 10.39 3.38
CA ASN A 132 -4.68 10.59 3.54
C ASN A 132 -5.03 11.70 4.55
N LEU A 133 -4.24 11.80 5.62
CA LEU A 133 -4.51 12.70 6.74
C LEU A 133 -3.95 14.12 6.52
N ALA A 134 -2.81 14.26 5.83
CA ALA A 134 -2.09 15.52 5.70
C ALA A 134 -2.94 16.64 5.08
N TRP A 135 -3.61 16.37 3.95
CA TRP A 135 -4.44 17.37 3.28
C TRP A 135 -5.68 17.74 4.10
N LYS A 136 -6.26 16.77 4.83
CA LYS A 136 -7.42 16.99 5.71
C LYS A 136 -7.05 17.89 6.87
N LEU A 137 -5.89 17.65 7.50
CA LEU A 137 -5.36 18.52 8.55
C LEU A 137 -5.12 19.93 8.04
N ALA A 138 -4.50 20.07 6.86
CA ALA A 138 -4.27 21.38 6.25
C ALA A 138 -5.60 22.14 6.02
N ALA A 139 -6.61 21.46 5.47
CA ALA A 139 -7.93 22.03 5.20
C ALA A 139 -8.70 22.41 6.48
N VAL A 140 -8.53 21.68 7.59
CA VAL A 140 -9.15 22.08 8.87
C VAL A 140 -8.40 23.24 9.51
N LEU A 141 -7.06 23.21 9.49
CA LEU A 141 -6.23 24.23 10.12
C LEU A 141 -6.32 25.60 9.43
N ASN A 142 -6.52 25.63 8.11
CA ASN A 142 -6.71 26.87 7.36
C ASN A 142 -8.18 27.37 7.35
N GLY A 143 -9.10 26.64 7.99
CA GLY A 143 -10.52 26.99 8.06
C GLY A 143 -11.32 26.66 6.80
N SER A 144 -10.72 25.98 5.80
CA SER A 144 -11.39 25.57 4.57
C SER A 144 -12.27 24.32 4.73
N ALA A 145 -12.18 23.59 5.84
CA ALA A 145 -12.97 22.39 6.13
C ALA A 145 -13.44 22.35 7.58
N SER A 146 -14.54 21.63 7.82
CA SER A 146 -15.02 21.31 9.16
C SER A 146 -14.13 20.26 9.84
N ASP A 147 -14.06 20.29 11.18
CA ASP A 147 -13.32 19.29 11.98
C ASP A 147 -13.81 17.85 11.73
N SER A 148 -15.06 17.67 11.30
CA SER A 148 -15.62 16.37 10.91
C SER A 148 -14.92 15.73 9.71
N LEU A 149 -14.22 16.51 8.87
CA LEU A 149 -13.38 15.96 7.79
C LEU A 149 -12.31 15.01 8.36
N LEU A 150 -11.80 15.26 9.56
CA LEU A 150 -10.79 14.40 10.18
C LEU A 150 -11.36 13.06 10.66
N ASP A 151 -12.67 12.94 10.87
CA ASP A 151 -13.30 11.64 11.20
C ASP A 151 -13.24 10.67 10.03
N THR A 152 -13.23 11.20 8.81
CA THR A 152 -13.14 10.40 7.59
C THR A 152 -11.84 9.61 7.51
N TYR A 153 -10.75 10.07 8.16
CA TYR A 153 -9.50 9.31 8.24
C TYR A 153 -9.71 7.91 8.85
N HIS A 154 -10.49 7.81 9.93
CA HIS A 154 -10.81 6.52 10.52
C HIS A 154 -11.64 5.65 9.58
N THR A 155 -12.72 6.21 9.03
CA THR A 155 -13.65 5.50 8.14
C THR A 155 -12.95 4.97 6.91
N GLU A 156 -11.99 5.72 6.36
CA GLU A 156 -11.26 5.36 5.15
C GLU A 156 -10.09 4.40 5.42
N ARG A 157 -9.26 4.67 6.43
CA ARG A 157 -7.96 3.99 6.59
C ARG A 157 -8.00 2.75 7.47
N ARG A 158 -8.90 2.69 8.46
CA ARG A 158 -8.97 1.52 9.34
C ARG A 158 -9.37 0.24 8.59
N PRO A 159 -10.38 0.23 7.70
CA PRO A 159 -10.71 -0.98 6.94
C PRO A 159 -9.56 -1.48 6.05
N VAL A 160 -8.76 -0.55 5.49
CA VAL A 160 -7.56 -0.90 4.71
C VAL A 160 -6.50 -1.56 5.60
N ALA A 161 -6.27 -1.02 6.80
CA ALA A 161 -5.35 -1.62 7.77
C ALA A 161 -5.81 -3.02 8.21
N GLU A 162 -7.11 -3.24 8.43
CA GLU A 162 -7.67 -4.56 8.76
C GLU A 162 -7.48 -5.57 7.63
N SER A 163 -7.73 -5.14 6.39
CA SER A 163 -7.50 -5.94 5.18
C SER A 163 -6.02 -6.33 5.05
N ASN A 164 -5.10 -5.36 5.16
CA ASN A 164 -3.66 -5.61 5.08
C ASN A 164 -3.15 -6.51 6.22
N ALA A 165 -3.70 -6.36 7.43
CA ALA A 165 -3.36 -7.20 8.57
C ALA A 165 -3.81 -8.65 8.38
N ALA A 166 -5.02 -8.87 7.84
CA ALA A 166 -5.53 -10.19 7.53
C ALA A 166 -4.72 -10.85 6.40
N PHE A 167 -4.45 -10.09 5.33
CA PHE A 167 -3.67 -10.57 4.19
C PHE A 167 -2.24 -10.97 4.60
N SER A 168 -1.56 -10.10 5.36
CA SER A 168 -0.20 -10.37 5.85
C SER A 168 -0.15 -11.60 6.74
N PHE A 169 -1.15 -11.79 7.60
CA PHE A 169 -1.24 -12.98 8.46
C PHE A 169 -1.46 -14.27 7.66
N ASN A 170 -2.30 -14.24 6.63
CA ASN A 170 -2.48 -15.40 5.75
C ASN A 170 -1.20 -15.71 4.96
N ASN A 171 -0.45 -14.70 4.51
CA ASN A 171 0.86 -14.91 3.88
C ASN A 171 1.86 -15.56 4.83
N ARG A 172 1.84 -15.21 6.13
CA ARG A 172 2.66 -15.91 7.11
C ARG A 172 2.33 -17.41 7.16
N LYS A 173 1.04 -17.76 7.23
CA LYS A 173 0.61 -19.17 7.24
C LYS A 173 1.05 -19.93 5.99
N ARG A 174 1.09 -19.26 4.82
CA ARG A 174 1.62 -19.86 3.59
C ARG A 174 3.07 -20.30 3.74
N PHE A 175 3.93 -19.48 4.35
CA PHE A 175 5.31 -19.88 4.63
C PHE A 175 5.38 -21.09 5.56
N ASP A 176 4.53 -21.14 6.59
CA ASP A 176 4.48 -22.29 7.50
C ASP A 176 4.07 -23.58 6.74
N HIS A 177 3.17 -23.46 5.75
CA HIS A 177 2.78 -24.58 4.88
C HIS A 177 3.89 -25.01 3.91
N VAL A 178 4.62 -24.05 3.33
CA VAL A 178 5.78 -24.33 2.47
C VAL A 178 6.85 -25.11 3.26
N ASP A 179 7.20 -24.63 4.45
CA ASP A 179 8.22 -25.28 5.28
C ASP A 179 7.79 -26.71 5.62
N ALA A 180 6.55 -26.91 6.09
CA ALA A 180 6.02 -28.23 6.41
C ALA A 180 5.94 -29.17 5.18
N ALA A 181 5.66 -28.63 3.99
CA ALA A 181 5.67 -29.40 2.76
C ALA A 181 7.08 -29.89 2.42
N ILE A 182 8.09 -29.02 2.51
CA ILE A 182 9.49 -29.38 2.27
C ILE A 182 9.95 -30.45 3.27
N GLU A 183 9.63 -30.29 4.55
CA GLU A 183 9.98 -31.26 5.59
C GLU A 183 9.33 -32.63 5.39
N SER A 184 8.14 -32.68 4.79
CA SER A 184 7.47 -33.94 4.49
C SER A 184 8.12 -34.74 3.36
N GLY A 185 8.96 -34.10 2.52
CA GLY A 185 9.54 -34.70 1.32
C GLY A 185 8.51 -35.08 0.23
N ASN A 186 7.24 -34.68 0.39
CA ASN A 186 6.20 -34.94 -0.59
C ASN A 186 6.27 -33.92 -1.73
N GLU A 187 6.75 -34.36 -2.90
CA GLU A 187 6.97 -33.50 -4.06
C GLU A 187 5.71 -32.77 -4.55
N GLU A 188 4.53 -33.42 -4.52
CA GLU A 188 3.27 -32.80 -4.92
C GLU A 188 2.87 -31.66 -3.99
N ARG A 189 3.03 -31.86 -2.67
CA ARG A 189 2.75 -30.82 -1.67
C ARG A 189 3.74 -29.66 -1.80
N ILE A 190 5.02 -29.96 -2.04
CA ILE A 190 6.05 -28.94 -2.23
C ILE A 190 5.71 -28.10 -3.45
N ALA A 191 5.43 -28.72 -4.59
CA ALA A 191 5.08 -28.02 -5.83
C ALA A 191 3.84 -27.13 -5.63
N PHE A 192 2.78 -27.66 -5.00
CA PHE A 192 1.56 -26.89 -4.74
C PHE A 192 1.81 -25.65 -3.87
N TRP A 193 2.50 -25.80 -2.73
CA TRP A 193 2.70 -24.68 -1.81
C TRP A 193 3.72 -23.66 -2.31
N ILE A 194 4.71 -24.09 -3.10
CA ILE A 194 5.58 -23.16 -3.82
C ILE A 194 4.75 -22.34 -4.82
N ASP A 195 3.88 -22.98 -5.61
CA ASP A 195 2.99 -22.26 -6.53
C ASP A 195 2.05 -21.30 -5.79
N ASP A 196 1.45 -21.68 -4.66
CA ASP A 196 0.58 -20.78 -3.87
C ASP A 196 1.32 -19.55 -3.33
N THR A 197 2.66 -19.56 -3.22
CA THR A 197 3.40 -18.35 -2.85
C THR A 197 3.25 -17.20 -3.86
N ASP A 198 2.83 -17.49 -5.10
CA ASP A 198 2.45 -16.45 -6.06
C ASP A 198 1.33 -15.55 -5.53
N ASN A 199 0.41 -16.08 -4.72
CA ASN A 199 -0.67 -15.28 -4.13
C ASN A 199 -0.18 -14.30 -3.06
N HIS A 200 1.03 -14.50 -2.53
CA HIS A 200 1.72 -13.52 -1.72
C HIS A 200 2.47 -12.51 -2.62
N LEU A 201 3.27 -13.00 -3.57
CA LEU A 201 4.17 -12.16 -4.38
C LEU A 201 3.42 -11.25 -5.37
N TYR A 202 2.41 -11.78 -6.05
CA TYR A 202 1.62 -11.05 -7.05
C TYR A 202 0.30 -10.57 -6.45
N SER A 203 0.40 -9.55 -5.59
CA SER A 203 -0.73 -8.99 -4.85
C SER A 203 -0.95 -7.49 -5.10
N ILE A 204 -0.81 -7.06 -6.36
CA ILE A 204 -0.94 -5.64 -6.74
C ILE A 204 -2.33 -5.07 -6.43
N GLY A 205 -3.37 -5.89 -6.52
CA GLY A 205 -4.73 -5.48 -6.17
C GLY A 205 -4.86 -5.17 -4.68
N GLN A 206 -4.21 -5.93 -3.79
CA GLN A 206 -4.16 -5.59 -2.36
C GLN A 206 -3.48 -4.24 -2.12
N SER A 207 -2.47 -3.92 -2.93
CA SER A 207 -1.67 -2.69 -2.77
C SER A 207 -2.36 -1.44 -3.29
N LEU A 208 -3.12 -1.55 -4.40
CA LEU A 208 -3.64 -0.40 -5.16
C LEU A 208 -5.17 -0.39 -5.34
N GLY A 209 -5.83 -1.53 -5.17
CA GLY A 209 -7.23 -1.75 -5.56
C GLY A 209 -8.26 -1.52 -4.46
N PHE A 210 -7.86 -1.08 -3.26
CA PHE A 210 -8.84 -0.68 -2.25
C PHE A 210 -9.57 0.59 -2.68
N SER A 211 -10.83 0.71 -2.26
CA SER A 211 -11.68 1.87 -2.50
C SER A 211 -12.28 2.31 -1.18
N TYR A 212 -12.33 3.61 -0.95
CA TYR A 212 -12.97 4.18 0.23
C TYR A 212 -14.49 4.18 0.10
N GLU A 213 -15.18 3.94 1.22
CA GLU A 213 -16.63 3.94 1.27
C GLU A 213 -17.12 4.87 2.39
N GLY A 214 -18.23 5.56 2.15
CA GLY A 214 -19.03 6.25 3.17
C GLY A 214 -18.57 7.63 3.67
N ALA A 215 -17.33 8.07 3.43
CA ALA A 215 -16.85 9.35 3.97
C ALA A 215 -15.95 10.13 2.99
N ALA A 216 -16.04 11.48 3.04
CA ALA A 216 -15.35 12.41 2.13
C ALA A 216 -15.43 12.02 0.64
N ILE A 217 -16.59 11.49 0.26
CA ILE A 217 -17.01 11.15 -1.10
C ILE A 217 -18.49 11.46 -1.28
N VAL A 218 -18.89 11.73 -2.52
CA VAL A 218 -20.26 11.83 -2.99
C VAL A 218 -20.53 10.57 -3.83
N PRO A 219 -21.34 9.61 -3.34
CA PRO A 219 -21.66 8.40 -4.09
C PRO A 219 -22.43 8.75 -5.37
N ASP A 220 -22.08 8.10 -6.47
CA ASP A 220 -22.74 8.29 -7.77
C ASP A 220 -23.78 7.19 -8.09
N GLY A 221 -24.15 6.40 -7.08
CA GLY A 221 -25.10 5.30 -7.18
C GLY A 221 -24.53 4.02 -7.80
N THR A 222 -23.27 3.99 -8.23
CA THR A 222 -22.66 2.79 -8.81
C THR A 222 -22.06 1.86 -7.76
N VAL A 223 -22.20 0.55 -8.01
CA VAL A 223 -21.76 -0.50 -7.08
C VAL A 223 -20.25 -0.74 -7.25
N GLY A 224 -19.52 -0.70 -6.14
CA GLY A 224 -18.10 -1.05 -6.10
C GLY A 224 -17.88 -2.56 -6.27
N LYS A 225 -16.69 -2.94 -6.74
CA LYS A 225 -16.29 -4.35 -6.82
C LYS A 225 -15.59 -4.78 -5.54
N ALA A 226 -15.72 -6.06 -5.20
CA ALA A 226 -14.94 -6.64 -4.11
C ALA A 226 -13.44 -6.58 -4.45
N LEU A 227 -12.61 -6.31 -3.44
CA LEU A 227 -11.15 -6.29 -3.59
C LEU A 227 -10.65 -7.66 -4.07
N ASN A 228 -10.01 -7.69 -5.23
CA ASN A 228 -9.23 -8.83 -5.68
C ASN A 228 -7.77 -8.59 -5.32
N PRO A 229 -7.15 -9.37 -4.43
CA PRO A 229 -5.75 -9.12 -4.05
C PRO A 229 -4.77 -9.26 -5.22
N ARG A 230 -5.05 -10.16 -6.18
CA ARG A 230 -4.12 -10.49 -7.27
C ARG A 230 -4.14 -9.48 -8.40
N PHE A 231 -5.30 -8.95 -8.73
CA PHE A 231 -5.49 -8.09 -9.89
C PHE A 231 -5.97 -6.70 -9.47
N TYR A 232 -5.27 -5.67 -9.92
CA TYR A 232 -5.73 -4.29 -9.82
C TYR A 232 -6.63 -3.96 -11.01
N GLU A 233 -7.87 -3.56 -10.71
CA GLU A 233 -8.80 -3.05 -11.71
C GLU A 233 -8.96 -1.54 -11.52
N PRO A 234 -8.41 -0.69 -12.42
CA PRO A 234 -8.56 0.74 -12.31
C PRO A 234 -10.02 1.15 -12.49
N THR A 235 -10.45 2.17 -11.75
CA THR A 235 -11.78 2.76 -11.90
C THR A 235 -11.80 4.21 -11.41
N ASP A 236 -12.54 5.07 -12.09
CA ASP A 236 -12.85 6.44 -11.68
C ASP A 236 -14.08 6.53 -10.76
N ARG A 237 -14.55 5.42 -10.18
CA ARG A 237 -15.64 5.44 -9.19
C ARG A 237 -15.22 6.24 -7.94
N PRO A 238 -16.12 7.06 -7.35
CA PRO A 238 -15.87 7.69 -6.05
C PRO A 238 -15.38 6.69 -5.00
N GLY A 239 -14.34 7.06 -4.28
CA GLY A 239 -13.63 6.22 -3.31
C GLY A 239 -12.35 5.59 -3.86
N SER A 240 -12.24 5.38 -5.17
CA SER A 240 -11.07 4.73 -5.79
C SER A 240 -9.96 5.72 -6.11
N ARG A 241 -8.72 5.23 -6.13
CA ARG A 241 -7.59 5.97 -6.69
C ARG A 241 -7.84 6.26 -8.18
N PHE A 242 -7.64 7.51 -8.60
CA PHE A 242 -7.84 7.89 -10.00
C PHE A 242 -6.93 7.04 -10.92
N PRO A 243 -7.45 6.49 -12.03
CA PRO A 243 -6.67 5.61 -12.90
C PRO A 243 -5.40 6.25 -13.46
N HIS A 244 -4.30 5.48 -13.44
CA HIS A 244 -3.07 5.83 -14.16
C HIS A 244 -3.29 5.72 -15.66
N MET A 245 -2.95 6.77 -16.39
CA MET A 245 -2.86 6.76 -17.86
C MET A 245 -1.64 7.56 -18.29
N TRP A 246 -0.98 7.11 -19.36
CA TRP A 246 0.03 7.91 -20.05
C TRP A 246 -0.64 8.97 -20.92
N LEU A 247 -0.26 10.22 -20.71
CA LEU A 247 -0.80 11.40 -21.38
C LEU A 247 -0.04 11.74 -22.66
N ASP A 248 1.15 11.17 -22.85
CA ASP A 248 1.99 11.33 -24.01
C ASP A 248 2.46 9.97 -24.56
N SER A 249 2.85 9.95 -25.83
CA SER A 249 3.37 8.75 -26.49
C SER A 249 4.73 8.31 -25.92
N ALA A 250 5.50 9.26 -25.39
CA ALA A 250 6.80 9.01 -24.76
C ALA A 250 6.70 8.33 -23.38
N ARG A 251 5.50 8.24 -22.79
CA ARG A 251 5.25 7.67 -21.46
C ARG A 251 6.07 8.38 -20.37
N GLN A 252 6.04 9.71 -20.39
CA GLN A 252 6.72 10.55 -19.41
C GLN A 252 5.76 11.34 -18.52
N LYS A 253 4.49 11.47 -18.92
CA LYS A 253 3.47 12.19 -18.16
C LYS A 253 2.30 11.28 -17.80
N SER A 254 1.98 11.21 -16.52
CA SER A 254 0.86 10.43 -16.00
C SER A 254 -0.29 11.33 -15.56
N THR A 255 -1.53 10.82 -15.66
CA THR A 255 -2.67 11.37 -14.91
C THR A 255 -2.40 11.51 -13.41
N LEU A 256 -1.58 10.62 -12.83
CA LEU A 256 -1.24 10.68 -11.40
C LEU A 256 -0.42 11.90 -11.02
N ASP A 257 0.31 12.50 -11.98
CA ASP A 257 1.12 13.72 -11.75
C ASP A 257 0.24 14.97 -11.54
N TRP A 258 -1.07 14.84 -11.73
CA TRP A 258 -2.02 15.94 -11.53
C TRP A 258 -2.41 16.15 -10.08
N PHE A 259 -2.23 15.15 -9.22
CA PHE A 259 -2.78 15.15 -7.85
C PHE A 259 -1.65 15.26 -6.82
N ASP A 260 -1.73 16.26 -5.95
CA ASP A 260 -0.76 16.49 -4.86
C ASP A 260 -1.44 17.26 -3.71
N ARG A 261 -1.83 18.52 -3.95
CA ARG A 261 -2.22 19.46 -2.87
C ARG A 261 -3.68 19.89 -2.89
N ASP A 262 -4.22 20.05 -4.08
CA ASP A 262 -5.50 20.70 -4.32
C ASP A 262 -6.48 19.74 -5.00
N PHE A 263 -7.76 20.11 -5.02
CA PHE A 263 -8.74 19.38 -5.80
C PHE A 263 -8.49 19.55 -7.29
N VAL A 264 -8.76 18.49 -8.05
CA VAL A 264 -8.64 18.49 -9.51
C VAL A 264 -9.93 17.96 -10.11
N LEU A 265 -10.60 18.77 -10.91
CA LEU A 265 -11.70 18.35 -11.76
C LEU A 265 -11.12 17.81 -13.08
N VAL A 266 -11.23 16.50 -13.27
CA VAL A 266 -10.82 15.81 -14.49
C VAL A 266 -12.03 15.60 -15.38
N ALA A 267 -12.05 16.21 -16.56
CA ALA A 267 -13.12 16.03 -17.53
C ALA A 267 -12.74 15.09 -18.67
N GLY A 268 -13.76 14.48 -19.28
CA GLY A 268 -13.61 13.75 -20.54
C GLY A 268 -13.21 14.66 -21.71
N PRO A 269 -12.79 14.10 -22.86
CA PRO A 269 -12.28 14.87 -23.99
C PRO A 269 -13.24 15.94 -24.54
N LEU A 270 -14.55 15.76 -24.38
CA LEU A 270 -15.62 16.65 -24.84
C LEU A 270 -16.29 17.41 -23.67
N GLY A 271 -15.63 17.48 -22.52
CA GLY A 271 -16.15 18.10 -21.30
C GLY A 271 -15.75 19.58 -21.13
N GLU A 272 -15.77 20.37 -22.20
CA GLU A 272 -15.26 21.76 -22.18
C GLU A 272 -16.03 22.68 -21.22
N ALA A 273 -17.33 22.42 -21.03
CA ALA A 273 -18.16 23.18 -20.10
C ALA A 273 -17.71 23.05 -18.63
N TRP A 274 -16.94 22.01 -18.28
CA TRP A 274 -16.42 21.81 -16.93
C TRP A 274 -15.26 22.76 -16.60
N GLU A 275 -14.58 23.34 -17.59
CA GLU A 275 -13.44 24.24 -17.36
C GLU A 275 -13.87 25.55 -16.68
N ALA A 276 -14.89 26.20 -17.24
CA ALA A 276 -15.48 27.40 -16.65
C ALA A 276 -16.10 27.09 -15.27
N ALA A 277 -16.71 25.91 -15.12
CA ALA A 277 -17.31 25.48 -13.87
C ALA A 277 -16.29 25.25 -12.75
N ALA A 278 -15.13 24.65 -13.06
CA ALA A 278 -14.05 24.49 -12.09
C ALA A 278 -13.54 25.84 -11.57
N SER A 279 -13.34 26.79 -12.48
CA SER A 279 -12.88 28.14 -12.14
C SER A 279 -13.89 28.88 -11.27
N ALA A 280 -15.17 28.87 -11.66
CA ALA A 280 -16.25 29.51 -10.90
C ALA A 280 -16.48 28.84 -9.52
N ALA A 281 -16.37 27.51 -9.45
CA ALA A 281 -16.45 26.80 -8.17
C ALA A 281 -15.28 27.18 -7.25
N ALA A 282 -14.06 27.26 -7.77
CA ALA A 282 -12.89 27.66 -7.00
C ALA A 282 -13.05 29.07 -6.41
N GLU A 283 -13.55 30.03 -7.19
CA GLU A 283 -13.84 31.39 -6.73
C GLU A 283 -14.93 31.41 -5.66
N SER A 284 -16.03 30.68 -5.87
CA SER A 284 -17.16 30.58 -4.93
C SER A 284 -16.78 29.95 -3.59
N LEU A 285 -15.88 28.95 -3.62
CA LEU A 285 -15.42 28.22 -2.43
C LEU A 285 -14.27 28.93 -1.72
N GLY A 286 -13.51 29.78 -2.42
CA GLY A 286 -12.24 30.31 -1.93
C GLY A 286 -11.16 29.23 -1.77
N ILE A 287 -11.26 28.13 -2.53
CA ILE A 287 -10.36 26.96 -2.47
C ILE A 287 -9.94 26.61 -3.91
N PRO A 288 -8.66 26.29 -4.18
CA PRO A 288 -8.24 25.89 -5.51
C PRO A 288 -8.95 24.61 -6.00
N VAL A 289 -9.54 24.69 -7.20
CA VAL A 289 -10.02 23.54 -7.97
C VAL A 289 -9.41 23.63 -9.36
N HIS A 290 -8.41 22.80 -9.63
CA HIS A 290 -7.73 22.80 -10.92
C HIS A 290 -8.52 22.03 -11.95
N PHE A 291 -8.45 22.44 -13.22
CA PHE A 291 -9.06 21.72 -14.32
C PHE A 291 -8.03 20.90 -15.11
N LYS A 292 -8.38 19.66 -15.45
CA LYS A 292 -7.63 18.80 -16.38
C LYS A 292 -8.59 18.14 -17.35
N ARG A 293 -8.18 18.03 -18.60
CA ARG A 293 -8.95 17.33 -19.64
C ARG A 293 -8.20 16.09 -20.08
N LEU A 294 -8.87 14.95 -20.07
CA LEU A 294 -8.31 13.71 -20.58
C LEU A 294 -8.19 13.75 -22.12
N PRO A 295 -7.13 13.14 -22.69
CA PRO A 295 -7.03 12.99 -24.14
C PRO A 295 -8.01 11.94 -24.69
N ARG A 296 -8.43 10.99 -23.85
CA ARG A 296 -9.38 9.92 -24.18
C ARG A 296 -10.13 9.45 -22.93
N ALA A 297 -11.34 8.93 -23.12
CA ALA A 297 -12.09 8.24 -22.07
C ALA A 297 -12.40 6.82 -22.55
N ASN A 298 -11.89 5.83 -21.82
CA ASN A 298 -12.02 4.42 -22.18
C ASN A 298 -12.33 3.58 -20.92
N PRO A 299 -13.47 2.86 -20.88
CA PRO A 299 -13.80 1.97 -19.77
C PRO A 299 -12.75 0.87 -19.51
N ALA A 300 -12.01 0.43 -20.53
CA ALA A 300 -10.94 -0.56 -20.35
C ALA A 300 -9.73 0.01 -19.58
N GLU A 301 -9.59 1.34 -19.52
CA GLU A 301 -8.58 2.06 -18.72
C GLU A 301 -9.15 2.51 -17.37
N GLY A 302 -10.38 2.08 -17.02
CA GLY A 302 -11.06 2.45 -15.78
C GLY A 302 -11.79 3.79 -15.81
N ILE A 303 -11.90 4.43 -16.99
CA ILE A 303 -12.60 5.71 -17.13
C ILE A 303 -14.04 5.47 -17.57
N HIS A 304 -14.99 5.61 -16.64
CA HIS A 304 -16.42 5.40 -16.86
C HIS A 304 -17.24 6.68 -16.86
N MET A 305 -16.68 7.83 -16.45
CA MET A 305 -17.32 9.14 -16.59
C MET A 305 -17.61 9.53 -18.06
N GLY A 306 -16.98 8.84 -19.01
CA GLY A 306 -17.26 8.98 -20.44
C GLY A 306 -16.72 10.28 -21.05
N MET A 307 -17.15 10.58 -22.28
CA MET A 307 -16.55 11.64 -23.09
C MET A 307 -16.89 13.06 -22.62
N LYS A 308 -18.07 13.24 -22.01
CA LYS A 308 -18.60 14.55 -21.57
C LYS A 308 -18.69 14.69 -20.04
N GLY A 309 -18.46 13.60 -19.30
CA GLY A 309 -18.51 13.62 -17.85
C GLY A 309 -17.25 14.20 -17.23
N ALA A 310 -17.24 14.18 -15.90
CA ALA A 310 -16.11 14.62 -15.09
C ALA A 310 -16.01 13.82 -13.79
N ALA A 311 -14.80 13.79 -13.22
CA ALA A 311 -14.50 13.23 -11.92
C ALA A 311 -13.74 14.27 -11.11
N LEU A 312 -14.21 14.55 -9.90
CA LEU A 312 -13.50 15.39 -8.95
C LEU A 312 -12.56 14.51 -8.12
N VAL A 313 -11.29 14.86 -8.09
CA VAL A 313 -10.23 14.10 -7.43
C VAL A 313 -9.65 14.92 -6.29
N ARG A 314 -9.49 14.28 -5.14
CA ARG A 314 -8.91 14.84 -3.92
C ARG A 314 -7.40 15.08 -4.05
N PRO A 315 -6.81 15.88 -3.14
CA PRO A 315 -5.36 16.03 -3.03
C PRO A 315 -4.61 14.70 -2.94
N ASP A 316 -5.16 13.70 -2.24
CA ASP A 316 -4.55 12.37 -2.11
C ASP A 316 -4.79 11.43 -3.31
N GLY A 317 -5.26 11.95 -4.44
CA GLY A 317 -5.43 11.24 -5.70
C GLY A 317 -6.61 10.28 -5.76
N HIS A 318 -7.53 10.33 -4.78
CA HIS A 318 -8.75 9.53 -4.76
C HIS A 318 -9.93 10.32 -5.32
N VAL A 319 -10.76 9.67 -6.14
CA VAL A 319 -11.97 10.28 -6.69
C VAL A 319 -12.96 10.50 -5.55
N CYS A 320 -13.50 11.70 -5.42
CA CYS A 320 -14.55 12.01 -4.45
C CYS A 320 -15.92 12.28 -5.07
N TYR A 321 -16.00 12.53 -6.38
CA TYR A 321 -17.27 12.68 -7.09
C TYR A 321 -17.07 12.30 -8.55
N ARG A 322 -18.11 11.75 -9.20
CA ARG A 322 -18.13 11.44 -10.63
C ARG A 322 -19.49 11.77 -11.22
N ALA A 323 -19.50 12.44 -12.36
CA ALA A 323 -20.66 12.66 -13.21
C ALA A 323 -20.42 12.05 -14.59
N ALA A 324 -21.33 11.19 -15.06
CA ALA A 324 -21.21 10.56 -16.39
C ALA A 324 -21.73 11.45 -17.54
N TRP A 325 -22.38 12.57 -17.22
CA TRP A 325 -22.87 13.56 -18.16
C TRP A 325 -22.66 14.96 -17.60
N GLN A 326 -22.80 15.96 -18.47
CA GLN A 326 -22.80 17.36 -18.05
C GLN A 326 -24.18 17.71 -17.46
N PRO A 327 -24.25 18.15 -16.20
CA PRO A 327 -25.48 18.62 -15.58
C PRO A 327 -25.87 20.02 -16.11
N ASP A 328 -27.08 20.46 -15.79
CA ASP A 328 -27.59 21.78 -16.21
C ASP A 328 -26.74 22.93 -15.62
N ASP A 329 -26.30 22.78 -14.37
CA ASP A 329 -25.38 23.70 -13.70
C ASP A 329 -24.14 22.96 -13.16
N PRO A 330 -23.08 22.82 -13.98
CA PRO A 330 -21.86 22.15 -13.57
C PRO A 330 -21.12 22.85 -12.42
N CYS A 331 -21.25 24.18 -12.30
CA CYS A 331 -20.59 24.94 -11.23
C CYS A 331 -21.24 24.64 -9.88
N ALA A 332 -22.58 24.65 -9.82
CA ALA A 332 -23.32 24.32 -8.62
C ALA A 332 -23.03 22.89 -8.15
N GLU A 333 -22.97 21.93 -9.07
CA GLU A 333 -22.68 20.52 -8.79
C GLU A 333 -21.27 20.33 -8.18
N ILE A 334 -20.23 20.93 -8.77
CA ILE A 334 -18.88 20.84 -8.22
C ILE A 334 -18.75 21.57 -6.88
N THR A 335 -19.39 22.74 -6.75
CA THR A 335 -19.42 23.49 -5.49
C THR A 335 -20.05 22.66 -4.37
N ALA A 336 -21.19 22.02 -4.65
CA ALA A 336 -21.88 21.16 -3.70
C ALA A 336 -21.03 19.94 -3.32
N ALA A 337 -20.42 19.28 -4.31
CA ALA A 337 -19.56 18.12 -4.07
C ALA A 337 -18.35 18.47 -3.18
N VAL A 338 -17.66 19.58 -3.45
CA VAL A 338 -16.52 20.02 -2.63
C VAL A 338 -16.99 20.38 -1.21
N ARG A 339 -18.09 21.11 -1.03
CA ARG A 339 -18.62 21.45 0.30
C ARG A 339 -18.93 20.19 1.12
N GLN A 340 -19.64 19.24 0.52
CA GLN A 340 -19.95 17.97 1.16
C GLN A 340 -18.69 17.21 1.57
N VAL A 341 -17.69 17.13 0.67
CA VAL A 341 -16.41 16.46 0.96
C VAL A 341 -15.66 17.15 2.10
N LEU A 342 -15.68 18.48 2.18
CA LEU A 342 -15.03 19.27 3.23
C LEU A 342 -15.83 19.36 4.54
N GLY A 343 -16.99 18.70 4.62
CA GLY A 343 -17.84 18.69 5.82
C GLY A 343 -18.60 19.98 6.06
N HIS A 344 -18.74 20.83 5.03
CA HIS A 344 -19.66 21.97 5.02
C HIS A 344 -21.00 21.49 4.47
N VAL A 345 -22.06 21.58 5.28
CA VAL A 345 -23.43 21.27 4.86
C VAL A 345 -24.08 22.51 4.26
#